data_AF-A2BPU8-F1
#
_entry.id   AF-A2BPU8-F1
#
_cell.length_a   1.000
_cell.length_b   1.000
_cell.length_c   1.000
_cell.angle_alpha   90.00
_cell.angle_beta   90.00
_cell.angle_gamma   90.00
#
_symmetry.space_group_name_H-M   'P 1'
#
loop_
_entity.id
_entity.type
_entity.pdbx_description
1 polymer ?
#
loop_
_entity_poly.entity_id
_entity_poly.type
_entity_poly.pdbx_seq_one_letter_code
_entity_poly.pdbx_strand_id
1 'polypeptide(L)'
;MFDFLLGTHEFLGNHSFPEFIVGYLFGAALIIGAPTVFLLLAFVSALMKTNGKMGGYREYETYGESSLNDAPPFLLPDPTNPKLSK
;
A
#
# COMPACT_ATOMS: atom_id res chain seq x y z
N MET A 1 -0.55 -41.36 -12.27
CA MET A 1 -0.91 -39.91 -12.26
C MET A 1 -1.74 -39.56 -11.03
N PHE A 2 -2.86 -40.26 -10.78
CA PHE A 2 -3.65 -40.06 -9.56
C PHE A 2 -2.88 -40.39 -8.27
N ASP A 3 -2.05 -41.44 -8.28
CA ASP A 3 -1.19 -41.79 -7.13
C ASP A 3 -0.13 -40.73 -6.84
N PHE A 4 0.26 -39.95 -7.85
CA PHE A 4 1.16 -38.82 -7.64
C PHE A 4 0.44 -37.63 -6.99
N LEU A 5 -0.83 -37.39 -7.33
CA LEU A 5 -1.58 -36.28 -6.76
C LEU A 5 -2.06 -36.57 -5.33
N LEU A 6 -2.47 -37.82 -5.06
CA LEU A 6 -3.09 -38.21 -3.79
C LEU A 6 -2.15 -38.98 -2.85
N GLY A 7 -1.02 -39.47 -3.34
CA GLY A 7 0.02 -40.09 -2.52
C GLY A 7 0.77 -39.08 -1.68
N THR A 8 1.25 -39.53 -0.52
CA THR A 8 2.20 -38.78 0.31
C THR A 8 3.60 -38.98 -0.25
N HIS A 9 4.33 -37.89 -0.46
CA HIS A 9 5.69 -37.96 -0.99
C HIS A 9 6.71 -37.54 0.06
N GLU A 10 7.78 -38.32 0.23
CA GLU A 10 8.86 -37.99 1.17
C GLU A 10 9.51 -36.63 0.84
N PHE A 11 9.63 -36.29 -0.45
CA PHE A 11 10.18 -34.99 -0.88
C PHE A 11 9.24 -33.80 -0.63
N LEU A 12 7.95 -34.04 -0.34
CA LEU A 12 6.99 -33.01 0.12
C LEU A 12 6.84 -33.00 1.65
N GLY A 13 7.71 -33.71 2.38
CA GLY A 13 7.59 -33.85 3.83
C GLY A 13 6.43 -34.74 4.24
N ASN A 14 6.12 -35.77 3.47
CA ASN A 14 4.99 -36.70 3.65
C ASN A 14 3.60 -36.06 3.52
N HIS A 15 3.50 -34.88 2.91
CA HIS A 15 2.22 -34.29 2.54
C HIS A 15 1.78 -34.72 1.13
N SER A 16 0.47 -34.65 0.90
CA SER A 16 -0.07 -34.78 -0.46
C SER A 16 0.27 -33.53 -1.29
N PHE A 17 0.30 -33.67 -2.62
CA PHE A 17 0.63 -32.56 -3.51
C PHE A 17 -0.30 -31.33 -3.35
N PRO A 18 -1.63 -31.50 -3.22
CA PRO A 18 -2.54 -30.37 -2.97
C PRO A 18 -2.29 -29.67 -1.63
N GLU A 19 -2.02 -30.44 -0.57
CA GLU A 19 -1.78 -29.91 0.77
C GLU A 19 -0.51 -29.05 0.81
N PHE A 20 0.55 -29.51 0.14
CA PHE A 20 1.78 -28.75 0.00
C PHE A 20 1.55 -27.41 -0.72
N ILE A 21 0.77 -27.40 -1.82
CA ILE A 21 0.45 -26.16 -2.56
C ILE A 21 -0.36 -25.20 -1.69
N VAL A 22 -1.37 -25.69 -0.96
CA VAL A 22 -2.20 -24.86 -0.09
C VAL A 22 -1.35 -24.25 1.03
N GLY A 23 -0.50 -25.05 1.68
CA GLY A 23 0.43 -24.58 2.71
C GLY A 23 1.42 -23.54 2.16
N TYR A 24 1.98 -23.79 0.98
CA TYR A 24 2.89 -22.85 0.32
C TYR A 24 2.19 -21.53 -0.05
N LEU A 25 0.96 -21.59 -0.55
CA LEU A 25 0.18 -20.41 -0.92
C LEU A 25 -0.13 -19.53 0.29
N PHE A 26 -0.59 -20.12 1.40
CA PHE A 26 -0.86 -19.36 2.62
C PHE A 26 0.42 -18.84 3.28
N GLY A 27 1.50 -19.63 3.28
CA GLY A 27 2.81 -19.20 3.76
C GLY A 27 3.33 -17.99 2.97
N ALA A 28 3.29 -18.06 1.64
CA ALA A 28 3.69 -16.96 0.76
C ALA A 28 2.79 -15.73 0.95
N ALA A 29 1.48 -15.92 1.07
CA ALA A 29 0.53 -14.83 1.32
C ALA A 29 0.77 -14.13 2.66
N LEU A 30 1.14 -14.86 3.72
CA LEU A 30 1.46 -14.25 5.01
C LEU A 30 2.79 -13.50 4.99
N ILE A 31 3.84 -14.10 4.39
CA ILE A 31 5.18 -13.51 4.36
C ILE A 31 5.22 -12.26 3.45
N ILE A 32 4.57 -12.30 2.29
CA ILE A 32 4.61 -11.21 1.31
C ILE A 32 3.41 -10.27 1.49
N GLY A 33 2.22 -10.82 1.73
CA GLY A 33 0.99 -10.05 1.79
C GLY A 33 0.95 -9.09 2.98
N ALA A 34 1.36 -9.52 4.18
CA ALA A 34 1.31 -8.65 5.35
C ALA A 34 2.23 -7.42 5.23
N PRO A 35 3.52 -7.54 4.83
CA PRO A 35 4.36 -6.37 4.55
C PRO A 35 3.84 -5.51 3.41
N THR A 36 3.27 -6.12 2.36
CA THR A 36 2.74 -5.37 1.19
C THR A 36 1.56 -4.50 1.59
N VAL A 37 0.60 -5.04 2.35
CA VAL A 37 -0.57 -4.28 2.83
C VAL A 37 -0.13 -3.16 3.78
N PHE A 38 0.83 -3.44 4.68
CA PHE A 38 1.39 -2.43 5.57
C PHE A 38 2.04 -1.27 4.79
N LEU A 39 2.89 -1.59 3.82
CA LEU A 39 3.49 -0.59 2.94
C LEU A 39 2.40 0.20 2.21
N LEU A 40 1.45 -0.48 1.56
CA LEU A 40 0.39 0.18 0.82
C LEU A 40 -0.35 1.19 1.71
N LEU A 41 -0.77 0.80 2.92
CA LEU A 41 -1.45 1.70 3.84
C LEU A 41 -0.58 2.88 4.27
N ALA A 42 0.71 2.65 4.58
CA ALA A 42 1.64 3.71 4.94
C ALA A 42 1.87 4.71 3.78
N PHE A 43 1.92 4.23 2.54
CA PHE A 43 2.16 5.05 1.36
C PHE A 43 0.89 5.69 0.78
N VAL A 44 -0.31 5.20 1.12
CA VAL A 44 -1.59 5.80 0.66
C VAL A 44 -1.72 7.26 1.09
N SER A 45 -1.38 7.60 2.34
CA SER A 45 -1.42 9.00 2.81
C SER A 45 -0.46 9.89 2.02
N ALA A 46 0.73 9.37 1.67
CA ALA A 46 1.69 10.09 0.86
C ALA A 46 1.18 10.30 -0.59
N LEU A 47 0.59 9.27 -1.20
CA LEU A 47 0.01 9.33 -2.54
C LEU A 47 -1.19 10.30 -2.64
N MET A 48 -2.03 10.36 -1.60
CA MET A 48 -3.12 11.35 -1.54
C MET A 48 -2.59 12.78 -1.47
N LYS A 49 -1.47 13.01 -0.75
CA LYS A 49 -0.85 14.32 -0.63
C LYS A 49 -0.21 14.80 -1.94
N THR A 50 0.45 13.94 -2.70
CA THR A 50 1.05 14.32 -3.99
C THR A 50 0.00 14.66 -5.03
N ASN A 51 -1.08 13.87 -5.11
CA ASN A 51 -2.17 14.13 -6.04
C ASN A 51 -2.99 15.37 -5.65
N GLY A 52 -3.32 15.53 -4.37
CA GLY A 52 -4.02 16.72 -3.87
C GLY A 52 -3.22 18.01 -4.06
N LYS A 53 -1.89 17.96 -3.86
CA LYS A 53 -1.01 19.11 -4.06
C LYS A 53 -0.84 19.49 -5.54
N MET A 54 -0.78 18.51 -6.45
CA MET A 54 -0.78 18.76 -7.90
C MET A 54 -2.11 19.37 -8.38
N GLY A 55 -3.24 18.95 -7.81
CA GLY A 55 -4.55 19.56 -8.07
C GLY A 55 -4.61 21.02 -7.61
N GLY A 56 -4.19 21.28 -6.37
CA GLY A 56 -4.19 22.63 -5.79
C GLY A 56 -3.27 23.62 -6.53
N TYR A 57 -2.10 23.19 -7.01
CA TYR A 57 -1.23 24.05 -7.83
C TYR A 57 -1.89 24.46 -9.15
N ARG A 58 -2.55 23.53 -9.83
CA ARG A 58 -3.24 23.79 -11.09
C ARG A 58 -4.45 24.71 -10.91
N GLU A 59 -5.18 24.55 -9.81
CA GLU A 59 -6.30 25.43 -9.45
C GLU A 59 -5.81 26.85 -9.12
N TYR A 60 -4.71 26.98 -8.38
CA TYR A 60 -4.07 28.27 -8.10
C TYR A 60 -3.59 28.97 -9.38
N GLU A 61 -2.96 28.24 -10.32
CA GLU A 61 -2.54 28.80 -11.60
C GLU A 61 -3.72 29.30 -12.44
N THR A 62 -4.85 28.58 -12.41
CA THR A 62 -6.02 28.89 -13.24
C THR A 62 -6.89 30.00 -12.64
N TYR A 63 -7.07 30.01 -11.32
CA TYR A 63 -8.06 30.85 -10.63
C TYR A 63 -7.47 31.83 -9.60
N GLY A 64 -6.17 31.77 -9.33
CA GLY A 64 -5.48 32.64 -8.37
C GLY A 64 -5.66 32.20 -6.91
N GLU A 65 -5.35 33.12 -5.99
CA GLU A 65 -5.54 32.91 -4.54
C GLU A 65 -7.02 32.68 -4.21
N SER A 66 -7.32 31.58 -3.53
CA SER A 66 -8.67 31.18 -3.13
C SER A 66 -8.63 30.62 -1.71
N SER A 67 -9.71 30.84 -0.95
CA SER A 67 -9.89 30.26 0.39
C SER A 67 -9.96 28.73 0.37
N LEU A 68 -10.12 28.12 -0.82
CA LEU A 68 -10.04 26.67 -1.02
C LEU A 68 -8.61 26.12 -1.00
N ASN A 69 -7.60 26.99 -1.16
CA ASN A 69 -6.18 26.62 -1.11
C ASN A 69 -5.61 26.55 0.32
N ASP A 70 -6.37 27.02 1.32
CA ASP A 70 -6.04 26.81 2.73
C ASP A 70 -6.37 25.35 3.09
N ALA A 71 -5.38 24.46 2.92
CA ALA A 71 -5.51 23.08 3.35
C ALA A 71 -5.81 23.05 4.87
N PRO A 72 -6.88 22.37 5.32
CA PRO A 72 -7.08 22.17 6.75
C PRO A 72 -5.87 21.40 7.29
N PRO A 73 -5.36 21.76 8.48
CA PRO A 73 -4.14 21.15 8.99
C PRO A 73 -4.38 19.66 9.18
N PHE A 74 -3.80 18.84 8.30
CA PHE A 74 -3.39 17.50 8.70
C PHE A 74 -2.41 17.66 9.88
N LEU A 75 -2.15 16.58 10.61
CA LEU A 75 -1.34 16.53 11.86
C LEU A 75 0.02 17.26 11.83
N LEU A 76 0.48 17.76 10.69
CA LEU A 76 1.68 18.58 10.52
C LEU A 76 1.34 19.85 9.72
N PRO A 77 1.83 21.04 10.14
CA PRO A 77 1.67 22.28 9.40
C PRO A 77 2.30 22.17 8.00
N ASP A 78 1.73 22.87 7.01
CA ASP A 78 2.26 22.84 5.64
C ASP A 78 3.71 23.36 5.61
N PRO A 79 4.71 22.52 5.28
CA PRO A 79 6.11 22.93 5.27
C PRO A 79 6.45 23.91 4.14
N THR A 80 5.54 24.15 3.19
CA THR A 80 5.72 25.12 2.10
C THR A 80 5.09 26.47 2.37
N ASN A 81 4.41 26.67 3.50
CA ASN A 81 3.84 27.96 3.85
C ASN A 81 4.90 28.85 4.56
N PRO A 82 5.40 29.93 3.92
CA PRO A 82 6.41 30.79 4.51
C PRO A 82 5.92 31.55 5.76
N LYS A 83 4.61 31.59 6.01
CA LYS A 83 4.02 32.21 7.21
C LYS A 83 4.05 31.29 8.44
N LEU A 84 4.23 29.98 8.26
CA LEU A 84 4.23 28.98 9.34
C LEU A 84 5.65 28.58 9.80
N SER A 85 6.72 29.10 9.17
CA SER A 85 8.11 28.76 9.49
C SER A 85 8.77 29.71 10.51
N LYS A 86 8.01 30.33 11.42
CA LYS A 86 8.55 31.19 12.49
C LYS A 86 8.50 30.49 13.84
#